data_AF-A0A439IH03-F1
#
_entry.id   AF-A0A439IH03-F1
#
_cell.length_a   1.000
_cell.length_b   1.000
_cell.length_c   1.000
_cell.angle_alpha   90.00
_cell.angle_beta   90.00
_cell.angle_gamma   90.00
#
_symmetry.space_group_name_H-M   'P 1'
#
loop_
_entity.id
_entity.type
_entity.pdbx_description
1 polymer ?
#
loop_
_entity_poly.entity_id
_entity_poly.type
_entity_poly.pdbx_seq_one_letter_code
_entity_poly.pdbx_strand_id
1 'polypeptide(L)'
;MWAGSFQAPWDWRAEHDDQGPSKSNLLGLVPPRALVQSWTCQPRRTCSQINSCDEAQWYLNSCSWGRKLDRDGDGIACETLC
;
A
#
# COMPACT_ATOMS: atom_id res chain seq x y z
N MET A 1 33.02 -38.82 -9.24
CA MET A 1 31.77 -38.90 -10.02
C MET A 1 30.68 -38.30 -9.13
N TRP A 2 30.06 -37.20 -9.54
CA TRP A 2 29.00 -36.57 -8.74
C TRP A 2 27.66 -37.19 -9.15
N ALA A 3 27.05 -37.95 -8.25
CA ALA A 3 25.69 -38.44 -8.39
C ALA A 3 24.80 -37.60 -7.45
N GLY A 4 23.90 -36.79 -8.03
CA GLY A 4 22.90 -36.03 -7.30
C GLY A 4 21.57 -36.12 -8.03
N SER A 5 20.47 -36.22 -7.28
CA SER A 5 19.13 -36.25 -7.84
C SER A 5 18.81 -34.91 -8.50
N PHE A 6 18.55 -34.92 -9.81
CA PHE A 6 18.09 -33.75 -10.55
C PHE A 6 16.58 -33.64 -10.37
N GLN A 7 16.13 -32.74 -9.49
CA GLN A 7 14.72 -32.42 -9.40
C GLN A 7 14.30 -31.68 -10.65
N ALA A 8 13.25 -32.15 -11.31
CA ALA A 8 12.79 -31.53 -12.54
C ALA A 8 12.19 -30.14 -12.27
N PRO A 9 12.35 -29.17 -13.18
CA PRO A 9 11.84 -27.80 -12.98
C PRO A 9 10.32 -27.68 -12.82
N TRP A 10 9.54 -28.69 -13.23
CA TRP A 10 8.09 -28.73 -13.04
C TRP A 10 7.68 -29.28 -11.67
N ASP A 11 8.45 -30.20 -11.10
CA ASP A 11 8.29 -30.72 -9.74
C ASP A 11 8.43 -29.58 -8.70
N TRP A 12 9.45 -28.73 -8.89
CA TRP A 12 9.67 -27.54 -8.05
C TRP A 12 8.48 -26.56 -8.11
N ARG A 13 7.86 -26.39 -9.28
CA ARG A 13 6.71 -25.50 -9.43
C ARG A 13 5.47 -26.04 -8.72
N ALA A 14 5.23 -27.35 -8.78
CA ALA A 14 4.09 -27.97 -8.11
C ALA A 14 4.19 -27.85 -6.58
N GLU A 15 5.39 -27.96 -6.01
CA GLU A 15 5.60 -27.88 -4.56
C GLU A 15 5.52 -26.45 -4.00
N HIS A 16 5.72 -25.45 -4.86
CA HIS A 16 5.73 -24.02 -4.48
C HIS A 16 4.45 -23.26 -4.87
N ASP A 17 3.47 -23.88 -5.51
CA ASP A 17 2.19 -23.25 -5.89
C ASP A 17 1.28 -22.99 -4.65
N ASP A 18 1.45 -23.76 -3.57
CA ASP A 18 0.64 -23.66 -2.35
C ASP A 18 1.10 -22.58 -1.34
N GLN A 19 2.08 -21.74 -1.68
CA GLN A 19 2.45 -20.56 -0.87
C GLN A 19 2.06 -19.25 -1.55
N GLY A 20 0.78 -19.15 -1.91
CA GLY A 20 0.09 -17.87 -1.82
C GLY A 20 0.19 -17.33 -0.39
N PRO A 21 0.26 -16.00 -0.18
CA PRO A 21 0.69 -15.43 1.09
C PRO A 21 -0.30 -15.75 2.21
N SER A 22 -0.01 -16.77 3.02
CA SER A 22 -0.54 -16.87 4.37
C SER A 22 0.15 -15.83 5.23
N LYS A 23 -0.35 -14.59 5.16
CA LYS A 23 -0.18 -13.61 6.22
C LYS A 23 -1.54 -13.41 6.87
N SER A 24 -1.75 -14.21 7.92
CA SER A 24 -2.71 -13.91 8.97
C SER A 24 -2.69 -12.42 9.33
N ASN A 25 -3.86 -11.79 9.22
CA ASN A 25 -4.27 -10.50 9.76
C ASN A 25 -3.24 -9.74 10.60
N LEU A 26 -2.70 -8.66 10.04
CA LEU A 26 -2.41 -7.44 10.80
C LEU A 26 -3.05 -6.26 10.07
N LEU A 27 -4.32 -6.01 10.42
CA LEU A 27 -4.92 -4.68 10.57
C LEU A 27 -4.45 -3.59 9.58
N GLY A 28 -4.57 -3.86 8.28
CA GLY A 28 -4.65 -2.83 7.26
C GLY A 28 -6.12 -2.67 6.90
N LEU A 29 -6.90 -2.04 7.78
CA LEU A 29 -8.21 -1.51 7.41
C LEU A 29 -7.96 -0.45 6.34
N VAL A 30 -7.81 -0.87 5.09
CA VAL A 30 -8.09 -0.02 3.94
C VAL A 30 -9.59 0.18 4.01
N PRO A 31 -10.11 1.36 4.41
CA PRO A 31 -11.53 1.59 4.29
C PRO A 31 -11.87 1.45 2.79
N PRO A 32 -12.81 0.56 2.41
CA PRO A 32 -13.31 0.48 1.05
C PRO A 32 -14.29 1.64 0.85
N ARG A 33 -13.79 2.86 0.99
CA ARG A 33 -14.49 4.12 0.81
C ARG A 33 -13.49 5.14 0.31
N ALA A 34 -12.82 4.79 -0.79
CA ALA A 34 -12.62 5.78 -1.84
C ALA A 34 -14.01 6.22 -2.29
N LEU A 35 -14.65 7.05 -1.47
CA LEU A 35 -15.78 7.86 -1.85
C LEU A 35 -15.30 8.53 -3.12
N VAL A 36 -16.03 8.28 -4.21
CA VAL A 36 -15.79 8.87 -5.54
C VAL A 36 -16.15 10.36 -5.45
N GLN A 37 -15.47 11.07 -4.57
CA GLN A 37 -15.29 12.48 -4.62
C GLN A 37 -14.22 12.63 -5.70
N SER A 38 -14.54 13.31 -6.79
CA SER A 38 -13.59 13.63 -7.85
C SER A 38 -12.58 14.65 -7.31
N TRP A 39 -11.75 14.23 -6.36
CA TRP A 39 -10.62 15.00 -5.90
C TRP A 39 -9.64 15.06 -7.07
N THR A 40 -9.21 16.26 -7.41
CA THR A 40 -8.12 16.47 -8.36
C THR A 40 -6.88 16.72 -7.54
N CYS A 41 -5.69 16.43 -8.08
CA CYS A 41 -4.41 16.79 -7.46
C CYS A 41 -4.25 18.32 -7.38
N GLN A 42 -5.01 18.95 -6.51
CA GLN A 42 -4.88 20.34 -6.15
C GLN A 42 -3.54 20.51 -5.43
N PRO A 43 -2.87 21.67 -5.54
CA PRO A 43 -1.58 21.90 -4.89
C PRO A 43 -1.75 22.14 -3.37
N ARG A 44 -2.47 21.25 -2.67
CA ARG A 44 -2.68 21.29 -1.23
C ARG A 44 -1.56 20.58 -0.49
N ARG A 45 -0.40 21.24 -0.46
CA ARG A 45 0.87 20.65 0.02
C ARG A 45 1.06 20.73 1.54
N THR A 46 0.09 21.29 2.27
CA THR A 46 0.16 21.43 3.73
C THR A 46 -1.09 20.86 4.37
N CYS A 47 -0.93 20.22 5.53
CA CYS A 47 -2.04 19.66 6.29
C CYS A 47 -3.06 20.70 6.71
N SER A 48 -2.67 21.97 6.93
CA SER A 48 -3.63 23.04 7.23
C SER A 48 -4.60 23.37 6.08
N GLN A 49 -4.31 22.90 4.87
CA GLN A 49 -5.20 23.06 3.71
C GLN A 49 -6.17 21.88 3.56
N ILE A 50 -5.92 20.76 4.23
CA ILE A 50 -6.75 19.55 4.17
C ILE A 50 -7.46 19.42 5.51
N ASN A 51 -8.76 19.16 5.51
CA ASN A 51 -9.54 19.09 6.75
C ASN A 51 -10.05 17.67 7.04
N SER A 52 -9.66 16.68 6.25
CA SER A 52 -10.13 15.31 6.40
C SER A 52 -9.03 14.30 6.16
N CYS A 53 -8.95 13.30 7.04
CA CYS A 53 -8.02 12.20 6.95
C CYS A 53 -8.16 11.45 5.62
N ASP A 54 -9.38 11.11 5.21
CA ASP A 54 -9.65 10.40 3.95
C ASP A 54 -9.16 11.19 2.71
N GLU A 55 -9.31 12.52 2.73
CA GLU A 55 -8.84 13.40 1.65
C GLU A 55 -7.31 13.42 1.59
N ALA A 56 -6.64 13.50 2.75
CA ALA A 56 -5.18 13.46 2.85
C ALA A 56 -4.62 12.11 2.35
N GLN A 57 -5.25 11.01 2.77
CA GLN A 57 -4.92 9.65 2.33
C GLN A 57 -5.10 9.46 0.83
N TRP A 58 -6.15 10.04 0.26
CA TRP A 58 -6.34 10.00 -1.18
C TRP A 58 -5.24 10.75 -1.92
N TYR A 59 -4.83 11.93 -1.43
CA TYR A 59 -3.71 12.68 -2.03
C TYR A 59 -2.39 11.91 -1.98
N LEU A 60 -2.13 11.17 -0.89
CA LEU A 60 -0.95 10.32 -0.74
C LEU A 60 -0.87 9.24 -1.82
N ASN A 61 -2.00 8.61 -2.12
CA ASN A 61 -2.09 7.51 -3.09
C ASN A 61 -2.26 7.98 -4.54
N SER A 62 -2.90 9.14 -4.75
CA SER A 62 -3.31 9.60 -6.08
C SER A 62 -2.37 10.64 -6.70
N CYS A 63 -1.54 11.30 -5.89
CA CYS A 63 -0.70 12.41 -6.36
C CYS A 63 0.79 12.18 -6.08
N SER A 64 1.64 12.54 -7.05
CA SER A 64 3.10 12.40 -6.95
C SER A 64 3.75 13.22 -5.83
N TRP A 65 3.11 14.32 -5.41
CA TRP A 65 3.55 15.15 -4.29
C TRP A 65 2.96 14.71 -2.94
N GLY A 66 2.04 13.73 -2.93
CA GLY A 66 1.34 13.27 -1.73
C GLY A 66 2.27 12.74 -0.64
N ARG A 67 3.43 12.21 -1.03
CA ARG A 67 4.50 11.80 -0.10
C ARG A 67 5.04 12.93 0.79
N LYS A 68 4.82 14.20 0.44
CA LYS A 68 5.19 15.34 1.31
C LYS A 68 4.19 15.59 2.44
N LEU A 69 2.98 15.03 2.36
CA LEU A 69 1.97 15.10 3.44
C LEU A 69 2.25 14.11 4.56
N ASP A 70 2.98 13.05 4.24
CA ASP A 70 3.45 12.01 5.16
C ASP A 70 4.90 12.35 5.54
N ARG A 71 5.07 12.87 6.76
CA ARG A 71 6.35 13.45 7.20
C ARG A 71 7.32 12.37 7.67
N ASP A 72 6.81 11.28 8.21
CA ASP A 72 7.52 10.17 8.84
C ASP A 72 7.56 8.91 7.96
N GLY A 73 6.74 8.85 6.91
CA GLY A 73 6.78 7.80 5.89
C GLY A 73 5.97 6.56 6.25
N ASP A 74 5.03 6.65 7.18
CA ASP A 74 4.25 5.54 7.71
C ASP A 74 3.02 5.18 6.83
N GLY A 75 2.76 5.99 5.80
CA GLY A 75 1.61 5.86 4.92
C GLY A 75 0.38 6.65 5.40
N ILE A 76 0.47 7.39 6.50
CA ILE A 76 -0.58 8.25 7.06
C ILE A 76 -0.29 9.71 6.71
N ALA A 77 -0.93 10.21 5.65
CA ALA A 77 -0.90 11.63 5.34
C ALA A 77 -1.59 12.46 6.44
N CYS A 78 -0.88 13.49 6.92
CA CYS A 78 -1.40 14.42 7.92
C CYS A 78 -1.92 13.75 9.19
N GLU A 79 -1.07 12.98 9.86
CA GLU A 79 -1.25 12.38 11.20
C GLU A 79 -2.04 13.26 12.21
N THR A 80 -1.86 14.59 12.18
CA THR A 80 -2.61 15.52 13.04
C THR A 80 -4.13 15.56 12.81
N LEU A 81 -4.61 15.00 11.70
CA LEU A 81 -6.01 14.99 11.27
C LEU A 81 -6.67 13.59 11.36
N CYS A 82 -5.95 12.52 11.68
CA CYS A 82 -6.38 11.11 11.48
C CYS A 82 -6.67 10.27 12.75
#